data_AF-A0A378KUQ4-F1
#
_entry.id   AF-A0A378KUQ4-F1
#
_cell.length_a   1.000
_cell.length_b   1.000
_cell.length_c   1.000
_cell.angle_alpha   90.00
_cell.angle_beta   90.00
_cell.angle_gamma   90.00
#
_symmetry.space_group_name_H-M   'P 1'
#
loop_
_entity.id
_entity.type
_entity.pdbx_description
1 polymer ?
#
loop_
_entity_poly.entity_id
_entity_poly.type
_entity_poly.pdbx_seq_one_letter_code
_entity_poly.pdbx_strand_id
1 'polypeptide(L)'
;MLTKRERFEQWRGTEARNEQGIIDTVIIIEDYFTTLDSLSPIKQDLADHKTDHFVKLNVYGGRSFGAVAFCRFVIEETIDLMPDTESDDIHILRDLSNILGELYDNPRKNTVNNANRLIGHIQKLLARTIEDVTQLKQTKSLCFSLYYILKLLKVGIDNLSDWKKIALSAFIDLGKIIQDTTDLADLTEKKIAQIDVALEQLKSEEAKKIDAEKTLQDYFNERFVALFMAEEREDKKFLNLRSSLDELSDGISSLIVARNTQHEISVNMPKIQSLLSTLLENDQRVTGRQYFLELMKNSQDSFNVLMEHTKGIKKNQLIEKINQLKDPGILRNLSSKFLYGMSWATSFLTVGYRLVTSNSLQDSIAKKIPSTLDAQCKAELKVLATNYLADLKRQSRDVQNQITALEEQLSRGDADLKKMINHASNETLSDVLTANHAVGKAFSDYRRISFSLVQNKHFLNSFKETHSQLCDFIQQHDGWMVKLSNFLAQFFTFFKSETALLIDRARALKHNLVSFETEYRKEVNNGVIAIQNNPDLTKEVKDKFVREFGIVKSLESDRVIRPAISNEELDILIDNTSLFFNRGRRHRSQNKGIRNEATATDGAVFSF
;
A
#
# COMPACT_ATOMS: atom_id res chain seq x y z
N MET A 1 -3.09 -12.65 -5.23
CA MET A 1 -3.91 -12.81 -6.46
C MET A 1 -3.01 -13.43 -7.51
N LEU A 2 -3.44 -14.52 -8.14
CA LEU A 2 -2.68 -15.18 -9.20
C LEU A 2 -2.78 -14.37 -10.50
N THR A 3 -1.68 -14.31 -11.25
CA THR A 3 -1.66 -13.79 -12.63
C THR A 3 -2.43 -14.70 -13.58
N LYS A 4 -2.86 -14.19 -14.74
CA LYS A 4 -3.53 -15.01 -15.76
C LYS A 4 -2.66 -16.17 -16.26
N ARG A 5 -1.33 -15.99 -16.27
CA ARG A 5 -0.37 -17.06 -16.60
C ARG A 5 -0.36 -18.15 -15.52
N GLU A 6 -0.29 -17.77 -14.25
CA GLU A 6 -0.35 -18.74 -13.13
C GLU A 6 -1.69 -19.47 -13.09
N ARG A 7 -2.82 -18.77 -13.35
CA ARG A 7 -4.15 -19.41 -13.47
C ARG A 7 -4.20 -20.39 -14.63
N PHE A 8 -3.62 -20.03 -15.78
CA PHE A 8 -3.55 -20.91 -16.94
C PHE A 8 -2.72 -22.16 -16.67
N GLU A 9 -1.56 -22.01 -16.03
CA GLU A 9 -0.72 -23.14 -15.60
C GLU A 9 -1.42 -24.02 -14.56
N GLN A 10 -2.14 -23.43 -13.60
CA GLN A 10 -2.90 -24.16 -12.59
C GLN A 10 -4.07 -24.94 -13.21
N TRP A 11 -4.80 -24.34 -14.16
CA TRP A 11 -5.93 -24.97 -14.81
C TRP A 11 -5.50 -26.05 -15.81
N ARG A 12 -4.51 -25.76 -16.67
CA ARG A 12 -4.09 -26.65 -17.76
C ARG A 12 -3.01 -27.66 -17.36
N GLY A 13 -2.33 -27.43 -16.24
CA GLY A 13 -1.28 -28.32 -15.74
C GLY A 13 -0.19 -28.57 -16.79
N THR A 14 0.01 -29.84 -17.15
CA THR A 14 1.03 -30.23 -18.13
C THR A 14 0.73 -29.77 -19.56
N GLU A 15 -0.53 -29.51 -19.90
CA GLU A 15 -0.95 -29.08 -21.25
C GLU A 15 -0.61 -27.61 -21.52
N ALA A 16 -0.42 -26.81 -20.46
CA ALA A 16 -0.10 -25.38 -20.57
C ALA A 16 1.12 -25.11 -21.47
N ARG A 17 2.14 -25.97 -21.40
CA ARG A 17 3.38 -25.84 -22.18
C ARG A 17 3.15 -25.98 -23.68
N ASN A 18 2.18 -26.79 -24.08
CA ASN A 18 1.84 -27.02 -25.48
C ASN A 18 0.87 -25.96 -26.03
N GLU A 19 0.30 -25.14 -25.14
CA GLU A 19 -0.73 -24.15 -25.45
C GLU A 19 -0.21 -22.70 -25.28
N GLN A 20 1.12 -22.51 -25.40
CA GLN A 20 1.76 -21.21 -25.14
C GLN A 20 1.17 -20.06 -25.97
N GLY A 21 0.82 -20.31 -27.24
CA GLY A 21 0.21 -19.30 -28.11
C GLY A 21 -1.19 -18.83 -27.64
N ILE A 22 -1.89 -19.64 -26.84
CA ILE A 22 -3.20 -19.29 -26.27
C ILE A 22 -2.99 -18.31 -25.11
N ILE A 23 -2.09 -18.61 -24.17
CA ILE A 23 -1.80 -17.69 -23.06
C ILE A 23 -1.15 -16.39 -23.53
N ASP A 24 -0.34 -16.42 -24.60
CA ASP A 24 0.21 -15.20 -25.18
C ASP A 24 -0.88 -14.32 -25.82
N THR A 25 -1.94 -14.95 -26.37
CA THR A 25 -3.14 -14.23 -26.83
C THR A 25 -3.92 -13.62 -25.67
N VAL A 26 -4.06 -14.34 -24.55
CA VAL A 26 -4.70 -13.83 -23.31
C VAL A 26 -3.97 -12.59 -22.80
N ILE A 27 -2.63 -12.58 -22.84
CA ILE A 27 -1.82 -11.42 -22.43
C ILE A 27 -2.06 -10.22 -23.35
N ILE A 28 -2.15 -10.42 -24.67
CA ILE A 28 -2.49 -9.33 -25.61
C ILE A 28 -3.86 -8.72 -25.27
N ILE A 29 -4.85 -9.56 -24.92
CA ILE A 29 -6.18 -9.09 -24.52
C ILE A 29 -6.09 -8.33 -23.19
N GLU A 30 -5.36 -8.87 -22.21
CA GLU A 30 -5.15 -8.21 -20.92
C GLU A 30 -4.51 -6.83 -21.06
N ASP A 31 -3.44 -6.72 -21.84
CA ASP A 31 -2.77 -5.44 -22.11
C ASP A 31 -3.72 -4.43 -22.75
N TYR A 32 -4.58 -4.87 -23.67
CA TYR A 32 -5.59 -4.02 -24.30
C TYR A 32 -6.56 -3.44 -23.27
N PHE A 33 -7.04 -4.25 -22.33
CA PHE A 33 -7.95 -3.82 -21.27
C PHE A 33 -7.35 -2.80 -20.30
N THR A 34 -6.03 -2.78 -20.12
CA THR A 34 -5.37 -1.76 -19.26
C THR A 34 -5.49 -0.33 -19.79
N THR A 35 -5.87 -0.16 -21.05
CA THR A 35 -6.00 1.14 -21.72
C THR A 35 -7.44 1.61 -21.94
N LEU A 36 -8.43 0.84 -21.46
CA LEU A 36 -9.84 1.09 -21.73
C LEU A 36 -10.53 1.90 -20.65
N ASP A 37 -10.92 3.13 -20.99
CA ASP A 37 -11.78 3.98 -20.14
C ASP A 37 -13.26 3.93 -20.53
N SER A 38 -13.57 3.43 -21.74
CA SER A 38 -14.93 3.38 -22.30
C SER A 38 -15.11 2.22 -23.27
N LEU A 39 -16.35 1.96 -23.68
CA LEU A 39 -16.67 0.94 -24.70
C LEU A 39 -16.28 1.34 -26.13
N SER A 40 -16.07 2.62 -26.41
CA SER A 40 -15.86 3.13 -27.77
C SER A 40 -14.66 2.50 -28.49
N PRO A 41 -13.48 2.33 -27.86
CA PRO A 41 -12.34 1.65 -28.48
C PRO A 41 -12.68 0.21 -28.88
N ILE A 42 -13.38 -0.55 -28.03
CA ILE A 42 -13.81 -1.92 -28.36
C ILE A 42 -14.69 -1.94 -29.62
N LYS A 43 -15.61 -0.99 -29.75
CA LYS A 43 -16.49 -0.91 -30.94
C LYS A 43 -15.71 -0.62 -32.22
N GLN A 44 -14.70 0.24 -32.14
CA GLN A 44 -13.88 0.61 -33.29
C GLN A 44 -12.91 -0.51 -33.66
N ASP A 45 -12.21 -1.05 -32.67
CA ASP A 45 -11.13 -2.03 -32.86
C ASP A 45 -11.66 -3.43 -33.18
N LEU A 46 -12.94 -3.68 -32.92
CA LEU A 46 -13.67 -4.89 -33.33
C LEU A 46 -14.84 -4.57 -34.28
N ALA A 47 -14.72 -3.50 -35.08
CA ALA A 47 -15.74 -3.17 -36.08
C ALA A 47 -15.81 -4.23 -37.20
N ASP A 48 -14.66 -4.75 -37.63
CA ASP A 48 -14.55 -5.81 -38.63
C ASP A 48 -13.30 -6.68 -38.43
N HIS A 49 -13.09 -7.64 -39.33
CA HIS A 49 -11.98 -8.61 -39.26
C HIS A 49 -10.63 -8.08 -39.79
N LYS A 50 -10.59 -6.86 -40.31
CA LYS A 50 -9.41 -6.22 -40.92
C LYS A 50 -8.77 -5.20 -39.99
N THR A 51 -9.40 -4.88 -38.87
CA THR A 51 -8.82 -3.98 -37.86
C THR A 51 -7.49 -4.54 -37.34
N ASP A 52 -6.56 -3.65 -37.04
CA ASP A 52 -5.21 -4.02 -36.58
C ASP A 52 -5.29 -4.86 -35.29
N HIS A 53 -6.19 -4.51 -34.38
CA HIS A 53 -6.41 -5.25 -33.15
C HIS A 53 -6.91 -6.67 -33.40
N PHE A 54 -7.92 -6.86 -34.26
CA PHE A 54 -8.45 -8.20 -34.56
C PHE A 54 -7.41 -9.11 -35.25
N VAL A 55 -6.56 -8.54 -36.09
CA VAL A 55 -5.44 -9.24 -36.73
C VAL A 55 -4.35 -9.60 -35.71
N LYS A 56 -4.01 -8.67 -34.81
CA LYS A 56 -3.01 -8.87 -33.75
C LYS A 56 -3.35 -10.04 -32.83
N LEU A 57 -4.64 -10.22 -32.51
CA LEU A 57 -5.10 -11.35 -31.69
C LEU A 57 -4.88 -12.73 -32.32
N ASN A 58 -4.60 -12.78 -33.63
CA ASN A 58 -4.38 -14.04 -34.34
C ASN A 58 -2.89 -14.33 -34.63
N VAL A 59 -1.96 -13.49 -34.15
CA VAL A 59 -0.51 -13.65 -34.38
C VAL A 59 0.01 -15.04 -33.94
N TYR A 60 -0.58 -15.59 -32.88
CA TYR A 60 -0.23 -16.91 -32.35
C TYR A 60 -1.19 -18.03 -32.76
N GLY A 61 -2.16 -17.77 -33.66
CA GLY A 61 -3.15 -18.75 -34.12
C GLY A 61 -4.18 -19.21 -33.06
N GLY A 62 -4.18 -18.58 -31.89
CA GLY A 62 -4.99 -18.98 -30.72
C GLY A 62 -6.20 -18.09 -30.41
N ARG A 63 -6.62 -17.18 -31.30
CA ARG A 63 -7.58 -16.10 -30.99
C ARG A 63 -8.82 -16.55 -30.23
N SER A 64 -9.54 -17.55 -30.75
CA SER A 64 -10.81 -18.00 -30.17
C SER A 64 -10.63 -18.65 -28.81
N PHE A 65 -9.63 -19.51 -28.66
CA PHE A 65 -9.31 -20.15 -27.38
C PHE A 65 -8.74 -19.16 -26.35
N GLY A 66 -7.95 -18.19 -26.82
CA GLY A 66 -7.43 -17.10 -25.99
C GLY A 66 -8.54 -16.20 -25.45
N ALA A 67 -9.54 -15.86 -26.27
CA ALA A 67 -10.70 -15.09 -25.83
C ALA A 67 -11.54 -15.84 -24.78
N VAL A 68 -11.76 -17.15 -24.98
CA VAL A 68 -12.48 -18.01 -24.01
C VAL A 68 -11.71 -18.12 -22.69
N ALA A 69 -10.39 -18.38 -22.75
CA ALA A 69 -9.54 -18.46 -21.58
C ALA A 69 -9.48 -17.11 -20.82
N PHE A 70 -9.35 -15.99 -21.53
CA PHE A 70 -9.38 -14.66 -20.93
C PHE A 70 -10.70 -14.42 -20.16
N CYS A 71 -11.85 -14.73 -20.79
CA CYS A 71 -13.16 -14.61 -20.15
C CYS A 71 -13.23 -15.39 -18.84
N ARG A 72 -12.75 -16.63 -18.88
CA ARG A 72 -12.76 -17.54 -17.74
C ARG A 72 -11.95 -16.94 -16.60
N PHE A 73 -10.75 -16.43 -16.88
CA PHE A 73 -9.90 -15.84 -15.85
C PHE A 73 -10.49 -14.55 -15.26
N VAL A 74 -11.14 -13.71 -16.05
CA VAL A 74 -11.84 -12.53 -15.52
C VAL A 74 -12.97 -12.94 -14.57
N ILE A 75 -13.69 -14.02 -14.88
CA ILE A 75 -14.73 -14.57 -14.01
C ILE A 75 -14.13 -15.13 -12.72
N GLU A 76 -13.05 -15.90 -12.81
CA GLU A 76 -12.34 -16.42 -11.62
C GLU A 76 -11.76 -15.30 -10.75
N GLU A 77 -11.19 -14.26 -11.36
CA GLU A 77 -10.74 -13.05 -10.65
C GLU A 77 -11.91 -12.34 -9.95
N THR A 78 -13.08 -12.30 -10.59
CA THR A 78 -14.29 -11.70 -9.99
C THR A 78 -14.77 -12.52 -8.80
N ILE A 79 -14.75 -13.86 -8.88
CA ILE A 79 -15.11 -14.76 -7.78
C ILE A 79 -14.17 -14.53 -6.58
N ASP A 80 -12.85 -14.45 -6.81
CA ASP A 80 -11.86 -14.26 -5.75
C ASP A 80 -11.99 -12.90 -5.02
N LEU A 81 -12.66 -11.92 -5.64
CA LEU A 81 -12.87 -10.58 -5.08
C LEU A 81 -14.22 -10.43 -4.37
N MET A 82 -15.11 -11.41 -4.48
CA MET A 82 -16.39 -11.42 -3.77
C MET A 82 -16.20 -12.00 -2.36
N PRO A 83 -16.92 -11.49 -1.34
CA PRO A 83 -16.87 -12.06 0.00
C PRO A 83 -17.31 -13.54 -0.01
N ASP A 84 -16.74 -14.36 0.88
CA ASP A 84 -17.00 -15.80 1.08
C ASP A 84 -18.43 -16.07 1.62
N THR A 85 -19.45 -15.56 0.94
CA THR A 85 -20.86 -15.89 1.16
C THR A 85 -21.35 -16.73 -0.01
N GLU A 86 -22.08 -17.82 0.26
CA GLU A 86 -22.78 -18.59 -0.76
C GLU A 86 -23.92 -17.74 -1.36
N SER A 87 -23.56 -16.80 -2.23
CA SER A 87 -24.48 -15.99 -3.00
C SER A 87 -24.81 -16.69 -4.32
N ASP A 88 -26.03 -16.49 -4.80
CA ASP A 88 -26.47 -16.95 -6.13
C ASP A 88 -25.53 -16.47 -7.25
N ASP A 89 -24.78 -15.38 -7.04
CA ASP A 89 -23.84 -14.82 -8.00
C ASP A 89 -22.58 -15.64 -8.14
N ILE A 90 -22.03 -16.08 -7.01
CA ILE A 90 -20.86 -16.95 -7.01
C ILE A 90 -21.23 -18.27 -7.70
N HIS A 91 -22.46 -18.76 -7.54
CA HIS A 91 -22.95 -19.91 -8.29
C HIS A 91 -23.04 -19.64 -9.80
N ILE A 92 -23.65 -18.51 -10.22
CA ILE A 92 -23.74 -18.14 -11.64
C ILE A 92 -22.34 -17.98 -12.27
N LEU A 93 -21.40 -17.32 -11.58
CA LEU A 93 -20.05 -17.11 -12.05
C LEU A 93 -19.26 -18.43 -12.13
N ARG A 94 -19.39 -19.32 -11.14
CA ARG A 94 -18.78 -20.66 -11.19
C ARG A 94 -19.34 -21.48 -12.36
N ASP A 95 -20.65 -21.45 -12.57
CA ASP A 95 -21.28 -22.11 -13.71
C ASP A 95 -20.77 -21.57 -15.05
N LEU A 96 -20.63 -20.24 -15.18
CA LEU A 96 -20.06 -19.61 -16.36
C LEU A 96 -18.61 -20.04 -16.60
N SER A 97 -17.77 -20.03 -15.54
CA SER A 97 -16.38 -20.48 -15.63
C SER A 97 -16.28 -21.94 -16.08
N ASN A 98 -17.13 -22.80 -15.53
CA ASN A 98 -17.20 -24.22 -15.91
C ASN A 98 -17.62 -24.40 -17.38
N ILE A 99 -18.65 -23.67 -17.84
CA ILE A 99 -19.10 -23.72 -19.24
C ILE A 99 -17.98 -23.28 -20.19
N LEU A 100 -17.25 -22.21 -19.85
CA LEU A 100 -16.11 -21.74 -20.65
C LEU A 100 -14.97 -22.77 -20.66
N GLY A 101 -14.76 -23.48 -19.55
CA GLY A 101 -13.86 -24.63 -19.49
C GLY A 101 -14.25 -25.75 -20.44
N GLU A 102 -15.52 -26.17 -20.39
CA GLU A 102 -16.03 -27.21 -21.29
C GLU A 102 -15.92 -26.80 -22.76
N LEU A 103 -16.20 -25.55 -23.08
CA LEU A 103 -16.07 -24.99 -24.43
C LEU A 103 -14.61 -24.94 -24.89
N TYR A 104 -13.67 -24.72 -23.98
CA TYR A 104 -12.24 -24.77 -24.27
C TYR A 104 -11.77 -26.20 -24.52
N ASP A 105 -12.09 -27.14 -23.63
CA ASP A 105 -11.62 -28.52 -23.70
C ASP A 105 -12.22 -29.29 -24.89
N ASN A 106 -13.51 -29.05 -25.19
CA ASN A 106 -14.18 -29.73 -26.29
C ASN A 106 -15.26 -28.86 -26.95
N PRO A 107 -14.89 -27.94 -27.85
CA PRO A 107 -15.82 -26.97 -28.45
C PRO A 107 -16.93 -27.60 -29.30
N ARG A 108 -16.78 -28.88 -29.70
CA ARG A 108 -17.75 -29.62 -30.54
C ARG A 108 -18.73 -30.47 -29.72
N LYS A 109 -18.47 -30.67 -28.44
CA LYS A 109 -19.33 -31.49 -27.58
C LYS A 109 -20.42 -30.62 -26.98
N ASN A 110 -21.68 -31.03 -27.15
CA ASN A 110 -22.85 -30.34 -26.59
C ASN A 110 -22.93 -28.83 -26.90
N THR A 111 -22.39 -28.40 -28.05
CA THR A 111 -22.20 -26.98 -28.39
C THR A 111 -23.49 -26.15 -28.28
N VAL A 112 -24.63 -26.69 -28.71
CA VAL A 112 -25.94 -26.01 -28.60
C VAL A 112 -26.36 -25.82 -27.15
N ASN A 113 -26.21 -26.86 -26.31
CA ASN A 113 -26.53 -26.78 -24.89
C ASN A 113 -25.60 -25.80 -24.16
N ASN A 114 -24.31 -25.85 -24.47
CA ASN A 114 -23.32 -24.97 -23.84
C ASN A 114 -23.50 -23.51 -24.25
N ALA A 115 -23.84 -23.24 -25.52
CA ALA A 115 -24.20 -21.90 -25.98
C ALA A 115 -25.47 -21.38 -25.27
N ASN A 116 -26.54 -22.18 -25.22
CA ASN A 116 -27.79 -21.78 -24.55
C ASN A 116 -27.58 -21.53 -23.04
N ARG A 117 -26.79 -22.39 -22.37
CA ARG A 117 -26.44 -22.19 -20.95
C ARG A 117 -25.63 -20.91 -20.77
N LEU A 118 -24.58 -20.71 -21.57
CA LEU A 118 -23.75 -19.50 -21.52
C LEU A 118 -24.61 -18.24 -21.67
N ILE A 119 -25.48 -18.21 -22.69
CA ILE A 119 -26.41 -17.10 -22.94
C ILE A 119 -27.33 -16.88 -21.75
N GLY A 120 -27.97 -17.93 -21.24
CA GLY A 120 -28.90 -17.85 -20.12
C GLY A 120 -28.25 -17.35 -18.82
N HIS A 121 -27.02 -17.79 -18.52
CA HIS A 121 -26.27 -17.32 -17.35
C HIS A 121 -25.79 -15.87 -17.51
N ILE A 122 -25.35 -15.45 -18.71
CA ILE A 122 -25.01 -14.04 -18.98
C ILE A 122 -26.25 -13.15 -18.82
N GLN A 123 -27.42 -13.58 -19.31
CA GLN A 123 -28.66 -12.81 -19.15
C GLN A 123 -29.04 -12.63 -17.67
N LYS A 124 -28.95 -13.71 -16.86
CA LYS A 124 -29.19 -13.64 -15.42
C LYS A 124 -28.24 -12.67 -14.72
N LEU A 125 -26.95 -12.71 -15.09
CA LEU A 125 -25.93 -11.82 -14.55
C LEU A 125 -26.24 -10.35 -14.90
N LEU A 126 -26.61 -10.05 -16.15
CA LEU A 126 -26.89 -8.68 -16.61
C LEU A 126 -28.18 -8.11 -16.03
N ALA A 127 -29.17 -8.95 -15.73
CA ALA A 127 -30.47 -8.54 -15.18
C ALA A 127 -30.39 -8.07 -13.72
N ARG A 128 -29.29 -8.31 -13.01
CA ARG A 128 -29.19 -8.09 -11.58
C ARG A 128 -29.02 -6.63 -11.18
N THR A 129 -29.70 -6.17 -10.12
CA THR A 129 -29.47 -4.86 -9.50
C THR A 129 -28.27 -4.92 -8.53
N ILE A 130 -27.39 -3.94 -8.62
CA ILE A 130 -26.17 -3.84 -7.79
C ILE A 130 -26.19 -2.48 -7.11
N GLU A 131 -26.05 -2.48 -5.80
CA GLU A 131 -26.16 -1.28 -4.96
C GLU A 131 -24.79 -0.82 -4.40
N ASP A 132 -23.81 -1.73 -4.30
CA ASP A 132 -22.47 -1.44 -3.74
C ASP A 132 -21.47 -0.92 -4.79
N VAL A 133 -20.71 0.14 -4.45
CA VAL A 133 -19.74 0.81 -5.33
C VAL A 133 -18.61 -0.12 -5.79
N THR A 134 -18.11 -0.97 -4.89
CA THR A 134 -17.01 -1.90 -5.19
C THR A 134 -17.50 -2.96 -6.17
N GLN A 135 -18.70 -3.49 -5.94
CA GLN A 135 -19.37 -4.42 -6.83
C GLN A 135 -19.73 -3.78 -8.18
N LEU A 136 -20.08 -2.49 -8.22
CA LEU A 136 -20.33 -1.76 -9.48
C LEU A 136 -19.06 -1.69 -10.35
N LYS A 137 -17.90 -1.36 -9.77
CA LYS A 137 -16.62 -1.32 -10.50
C LYS A 137 -16.22 -2.71 -11.03
N GLN A 138 -16.34 -3.74 -10.21
CA GLN A 138 -16.03 -5.12 -10.59
C GLN A 138 -16.98 -5.61 -11.70
N THR A 139 -18.27 -5.36 -11.55
CA THR A 139 -19.27 -5.73 -12.57
C THR A 139 -19.04 -4.98 -13.88
N LYS A 140 -18.62 -3.70 -13.83
CA LYS A 140 -18.25 -2.96 -15.04
C LYS A 140 -17.12 -3.66 -15.80
N SER A 141 -16.06 -4.09 -15.11
CA SER A 141 -14.94 -4.82 -15.71
C SER A 141 -15.38 -6.14 -16.37
N LEU A 142 -16.24 -6.90 -15.66
CA LEU A 142 -16.83 -8.13 -16.18
C LEU A 142 -17.68 -7.86 -17.43
N CYS A 143 -18.52 -6.83 -17.41
CA CYS A 143 -19.34 -6.43 -18.56
C CYS A 143 -18.48 -6.00 -19.76
N PHE A 144 -17.37 -5.28 -19.55
CA PHE A 144 -16.45 -4.93 -20.65
C PHE A 144 -15.87 -6.19 -21.29
N SER A 145 -15.47 -7.16 -20.46
CA SER A 145 -14.92 -8.43 -20.92
C SER A 145 -15.94 -9.24 -21.72
N LEU A 146 -17.18 -9.34 -21.21
CA LEU A 146 -18.28 -10.00 -21.91
C LEU A 146 -18.59 -9.31 -23.25
N TYR A 147 -18.69 -7.98 -23.26
CA TYR A 147 -18.94 -7.21 -24.49
C TYR A 147 -17.87 -7.46 -25.54
N TYR A 148 -16.59 -7.41 -25.14
CA TYR A 148 -15.46 -7.66 -26.01
C TYR A 148 -15.50 -9.04 -26.66
N ILE A 149 -15.84 -10.08 -25.90
CA ILE A 149 -15.93 -11.45 -26.41
C ILE A 149 -17.12 -11.64 -27.33
N LEU A 150 -18.29 -11.06 -26.98
CA LEU A 150 -19.46 -11.09 -27.84
C LEU A 150 -19.18 -10.40 -29.18
N LYS A 151 -18.42 -9.29 -29.17
CA LYS A 151 -17.95 -8.63 -30.41
C LYS A 151 -16.97 -9.50 -31.19
N LEU A 152 -15.97 -10.10 -30.53
CA LEU A 152 -15.05 -11.03 -31.20
C LEU A 152 -15.76 -12.21 -31.83
N LEU A 153 -16.75 -12.78 -31.14
CA LEU A 153 -17.57 -13.88 -31.63
C LEU A 153 -18.35 -13.44 -32.88
N LYS A 154 -19.00 -12.28 -32.81
CA LYS A 154 -19.75 -11.71 -33.94
C LYS A 154 -18.86 -11.50 -35.17
N VAL A 155 -17.75 -10.79 -35.02
CA VAL A 155 -16.79 -10.56 -36.12
C VAL A 155 -16.23 -11.89 -36.65
N GLY A 156 -15.98 -12.84 -35.76
CA GLY A 156 -15.53 -14.18 -36.12
C GLY A 156 -16.54 -14.94 -36.98
N ILE A 157 -17.83 -14.89 -36.62
CA ILE A 157 -18.92 -15.52 -37.38
C ILE A 157 -19.14 -14.79 -38.72
N ASP A 158 -19.10 -13.46 -38.72
CA ASP A 158 -19.32 -12.66 -39.93
C ASP A 158 -18.22 -12.92 -40.98
N ASN A 159 -16.98 -13.16 -40.54
CA ASN A 159 -15.83 -13.50 -41.37
C ASN A 159 -15.82 -14.97 -41.88
N LEU A 160 -16.79 -15.80 -41.49
CA LEU A 160 -16.90 -17.14 -42.07
C LEU A 160 -17.36 -17.05 -43.53
N SER A 161 -16.73 -17.81 -44.42
CA SER A 161 -17.19 -17.97 -45.80
C SER A 161 -18.59 -18.60 -45.84
N ASP A 162 -19.39 -18.28 -46.84
CA ASP A 162 -20.80 -18.70 -46.92
C ASP A 162 -20.97 -20.22 -46.83
N TRP A 163 -20.06 -20.98 -47.45
CA TRP A 163 -20.08 -22.44 -47.34
C TRP A 163 -19.80 -22.95 -45.92
N LYS A 164 -18.98 -22.25 -45.12
CA LYS A 164 -18.75 -22.58 -43.71
C LYS A 164 -19.96 -22.23 -42.85
N LYS A 165 -20.64 -21.12 -43.16
CA LYS A 165 -21.92 -20.76 -42.52
C LYS A 165 -22.99 -21.81 -42.80
N ILE A 166 -23.09 -22.28 -44.05
CA ILE A 166 -23.99 -23.37 -44.46
C ILE A 166 -23.62 -24.67 -43.73
N ALA A 167 -22.34 -25.04 -43.70
CA ALA A 167 -21.89 -26.25 -43.01
C ALA A 167 -22.16 -26.22 -41.50
N LEU A 168 -22.03 -25.06 -40.85
CA LEU A 168 -22.34 -24.87 -39.43
C LEU A 168 -23.85 -24.84 -39.16
N SER A 169 -24.65 -24.28 -40.08
CA SER A 169 -26.10 -24.24 -39.98
C SER A 169 -26.76 -25.63 -39.95
N ALA A 170 -26.05 -26.66 -40.43
CA ALA A 170 -26.49 -28.04 -40.37
C ALA A 170 -26.44 -28.65 -38.95
N PHE A 171 -25.66 -28.06 -38.04
CA PHE A 171 -25.46 -28.56 -36.68
C PHE A 171 -25.97 -27.61 -35.60
N ILE A 172 -26.11 -26.32 -35.92
CA ILE A 172 -26.42 -25.24 -34.98
C ILE A 172 -27.27 -24.20 -35.70
N ASP A 173 -28.30 -23.67 -35.04
CA ASP A 173 -29.04 -22.51 -35.54
C ASP A 173 -28.17 -21.25 -35.45
N LEU A 174 -27.35 -21.04 -36.49
CA LEU A 174 -26.40 -19.94 -36.57
C LEU A 174 -27.12 -18.58 -36.57
N GLY A 175 -28.33 -18.51 -37.16
CA GLY A 175 -29.15 -17.30 -37.16
C GLY A 175 -29.55 -16.92 -35.74
N LYS A 176 -30.03 -17.89 -34.96
CA LYS A 176 -30.35 -17.69 -33.55
C LYS A 176 -29.13 -17.28 -32.72
N ILE A 177 -27.97 -17.91 -32.91
CA ILE A 177 -26.75 -17.53 -32.16
C ILE A 177 -26.29 -16.12 -32.50
N ILE A 178 -26.33 -15.71 -33.77
CA ILE A 178 -25.98 -14.34 -34.18
C ILE A 178 -26.92 -13.33 -33.53
N GLN A 179 -28.22 -13.65 -33.51
CA GLN A 179 -29.24 -12.81 -32.88
C GLN A 179 -29.02 -12.72 -31.36
N ASP A 180 -28.91 -13.86 -30.67
CA ASP A 180 -28.70 -13.93 -29.22
C ASP A 180 -27.39 -13.21 -28.81
N THR A 181 -26.32 -13.35 -29.61
CA THR A 181 -25.03 -12.66 -29.38
C THR A 181 -25.18 -11.15 -29.54
N THR A 182 -25.97 -10.69 -30.52
CA THR A 182 -26.23 -9.26 -30.74
C THR A 182 -27.08 -8.69 -29.60
N ASP A 183 -28.15 -9.39 -29.22
CA ASP A 183 -29.03 -8.98 -28.13
C ASP A 183 -28.29 -8.92 -26.79
N LEU A 184 -27.40 -9.89 -26.52
CA LEU A 184 -26.52 -9.88 -25.35
C LEU A 184 -25.52 -8.72 -25.37
N ALA A 185 -24.92 -8.42 -26.53
CA ALA A 185 -23.99 -7.30 -26.64
C ALA A 185 -24.72 -5.97 -26.34
N ASP A 186 -25.92 -5.79 -26.87
CA ASP A 186 -26.75 -4.61 -26.63
C ASP A 186 -27.21 -4.52 -25.17
N LEU A 187 -27.57 -5.65 -24.55
CA LEU A 187 -27.92 -5.72 -23.12
C LEU A 187 -26.72 -5.36 -22.23
N THR A 188 -25.53 -5.86 -22.58
CA THR A 188 -24.28 -5.57 -21.87
C THR A 188 -23.94 -4.08 -21.97
N GLU A 189 -24.11 -3.48 -23.14
CA GLU A 189 -23.90 -2.04 -23.35
C GLU A 189 -24.85 -1.19 -22.50
N LYS A 190 -26.15 -1.54 -22.50
CA LYS A 190 -27.15 -0.89 -21.62
C LYS A 190 -26.77 -1.01 -20.15
N LYS A 191 -26.29 -2.19 -19.73
CA LYS A 191 -25.88 -2.43 -18.35
C LYS A 191 -24.68 -1.57 -17.95
N ILE A 192 -23.69 -1.44 -18.83
CA ILE A 192 -22.52 -0.57 -18.62
C ILE A 192 -22.96 0.88 -18.46
N ALA A 193 -23.85 1.37 -19.33
CA ALA A 193 -24.37 2.74 -19.23
C ALA A 193 -25.11 2.99 -17.91
N GLN A 194 -25.90 2.02 -17.42
CA GLN A 194 -26.55 2.10 -16.11
C GLN A 194 -25.54 2.18 -14.97
N ILE A 195 -24.47 1.37 -15.03
CA ILE A 195 -23.40 1.38 -14.01
C ILE A 195 -22.66 2.72 -14.01
N ASP A 196 -22.38 3.30 -15.19
CA ASP A 196 -21.73 4.61 -15.30
C ASP A 196 -22.57 5.72 -14.66
N VAL A 197 -23.88 5.72 -14.91
CA VAL A 197 -24.81 6.67 -14.26
C VAL A 197 -24.83 6.49 -12.74
N ALA A 198 -24.91 5.24 -12.25
CA ALA A 198 -24.91 4.95 -10.82
C ALA A 198 -23.60 5.38 -10.13
N LEU A 199 -22.46 5.14 -10.76
CA LEU A 199 -21.15 5.57 -10.24
C LEU A 199 -21.02 7.09 -10.18
N GLU A 200 -21.54 7.83 -11.15
CA GLU A 200 -21.52 9.30 -11.11
C GLU A 200 -22.49 9.88 -10.08
N GLN A 201 -23.66 9.26 -9.88
CA GLN A 201 -24.60 9.64 -8.83
C GLN A 201 -23.99 9.48 -7.44
N LEU A 202 -23.38 8.32 -7.16
CA LEU A 202 -22.72 8.05 -5.87
C LEU A 202 -21.57 9.01 -5.61
N LYS A 203 -20.75 9.31 -6.63
CA LYS A 203 -19.70 10.35 -6.52
C LYS A 203 -20.28 11.74 -6.23
N SER A 204 -21.41 12.09 -6.86
CA SER A 204 -22.05 13.39 -6.62
C SER A 204 -22.66 13.49 -5.23
N GLU A 205 -23.17 12.39 -4.67
CA GLU A 205 -23.70 12.35 -3.30
C GLU A 205 -22.58 12.37 -2.25
N GLU A 206 -21.46 11.67 -2.50
CA GLU A 206 -20.24 11.76 -1.68
C GLU A 206 -19.65 13.18 -1.72
N ALA A 207 -19.57 13.80 -2.90
CA ALA A 207 -19.08 15.18 -3.04
C ALA A 207 -19.96 16.18 -2.29
N LYS A 208 -21.29 16.00 -2.29
CA LYS A 208 -22.22 16.84 -1.51
C LYS A 208 -22.12 16.63 0.01
N LYS A 209 -21.67 15.47 0.48
CA LYS A 209 -21.35 15.22 1.90
C LYS A 209 -20.03 15.86 2.34
N ILE A 210 -19.06 15.98 1.43
CA ILE A 210 -17.73 16.55 1.70
C ILE A 210 -17.76 18.09 1.66
N ASP A 211 -18.70 18.70 0.95
CA ASP A 211 -18.81 20.16 0.79
C ASP A 211 -19.32 20.92 2.05
N ALA A 212 -19.42 20.24 3.21
CA ALA A 212 -19.97 20.84 4.43
C ALA A 212 -18.92 21.41 5.41
N GLU A 213 -17.64 21.05 5.34
CA GLU A 213 -16.55 21.71 6.10
C GLU A 213 -15.21 21.17 5.57
N LYS A 214 -14.31 22.05 5.08
CA LYS A 214 -12.93 21.63 4.73
C LYS A 214 -12.29 21.00 5.96
N THR A 215 -11.71 19.82 5.81
CA THR A 215 -11.00 19.12 6.88
C THR A 215 -9.59 19.70 7.07
N LEU A 216 -8.95 19.41 8.20
CA LEU A 216 -7.54 19.78 8.41
C LEU A 216 -6.63 19.22 7.30
N GLN A 217 -6.92 17.99 6.85
CA GLN A 217 -6.18 17.33 5.79
C GLN A 217 -6.32 18.09 4.47
N ASP A 218 -7.48 18.67 4.17
CA ASP A 218 -7.70 19.43 2.94
C ASP A 218 -6.81 20.67 2.87
N TYR A 219 -6.68 21.42 3.97
CA TYR A 219 -5.78 22.58 4.04
C TYR A 219 -4.31 22.20 3.82
N PHE A 220 -3.84 21.10 4.43
CA PHE A 220 -2.47 20.65 4.23
C PHE A 220 -2.25 20.11 2.81
N ASN A 221 -3.24 19.41 2.27
CA ASN A 221 -3.24 18.94 0.89
C ASN A 221 -3.15 20.10 -0.09
N GLU A 222 -3.95 21.16 0.06
CA GLU A 222 -3.89 22.37 -0.79
C GLU A 222 -2.48 22.97 -0.82
N ARG A 223 -1.81 23.02 0.33
CA ARG A 223 -0.40 23.46 0.44
C ARG A 223 0.54 22.54 -0.36
N PHE A 224 0.37 21.22 -0.28
CA PHE A 224 1.19 20.29 -1.06
C PHE A 224 0.93 20.37 -2.56
N VAL A 225 -0.34 20.56 -2.96
CA VAL A 225 -0.71 20.79 -4.36
C VAL A 225 -0.01 22.05 -4.89
N ALA A 226 -0.06 23.16 -4.15
CA ALA A 226 0.59 24.39 -4.56
C ALA A 226 2.10 24.21 -4.78
N LEU A 227 2.79 23.49 -3.88
CA LEU A 227 4.22 23.18 -4.03
C LEU A 227 4.50 22.26 -5.24
N PHE A 228 3.64 21.27 -5.46
CA PHE A 228 3.80 20.31 -6.56
C PHE A 228 3.50 20.93 -7.94
N MET A 229 2.59 21.91 -7.99
CA MET A 229 2.19 22.61 -9.21
C MET A 229 3.05 23.83 -9.53
N ALA A 230 3.90 24.29 -8.62
CA ALA A 230 4.78 25.44 -8.82
C ALA A 230 5.65 25.29 -10.09
N GLU A 231 5.89 26.39 -10.81
CA GLU A 231 6.77 26.44 -11.99
C GLU A 231 8.27 26.44 -11.62
N GLU A 232 8.73 25.36 -10.99
CA GLU A 232 10.14 25.17 -10.62
C GLU A 232 10.76 23.94 -11.31
N ARG A 233 12.09 23.75 -11.16
CA ARG A 233 12.74 22.49 -11.56
C ARG A 233 12.25 21.34 -10.69
N GLU A 234 12.06 20.17 -11.27
CA GLU A 234 11.50 18.98 -10.60
C GLU A 234 12.23 18.62 -9.29
N ASP A 235 13.56 18.64 -9.28
CA ASP A 235 14.36 18.39 -8.07
C ASP A 235 14.06 19.40 -6.95
N LYS A 236 13.88 20.68 -7.30
CA LYS A 236 13.57 21.74 -6.33
C LYS A 236 12.15 21.59 -5.78
N LYS A 237 11.18 21.22 -6.63
CA LYS A 237 9.80 20.91 -6.20
C LYS A 237 9.80 19.79 -5.17
N PHE A 238 10.46 18.67 -5.46
CA PHE A 238 10.50 17.54 -4.53
C PHE A 238 11.25 17.84 -3.24
N LEU A 239 12.30 18.65 -3.30
CA LEU A 239 13.01 19.09 -2.09
C LEU A 239 12.10 19.94 -1.19
N ASN A 240 11.43 20.93 -1.78
CA ASN A 240 10.51 21.82 -1.06
C ASN A 240 9.31 21.04 -0.48
N LEU A 241 8.76 20.12 -1.27
CA LEU A 241 7.64 19.29 -0.86
C LEU A 241 8.04 18.33 0.27
N ARG A 242 9.24 17.74 0.19
CA ARG A 242 9.78 16.92 1.29
C ARG A 242 9.99 17.72 2.57
N SER A 243 10.64 18.88 2.48
CA SER A 243 10.82 19.79 3.62
C SER A 243 9.48 20.16 4.24
N SER A 244 8.49 20.49 3.42
CA SER A 244 7.15 20.87 3.88
C SER A 244 6.41 19.72 4.55
N LEU A 245 6.58 18.49 4.08
CA LEU A 245 6.00 17.29 4.70
C LEU A 245 6.65 16.99 6.05
N ASP A 246 7.98 17.03 6.11
CA ASP A 246 8.75 16.76 7.32
C ASP A 246 8.46 17.84 8.39
N GLU A 247 8.47 19.13 8.02
CA GLU A 247 8.07 20.24 8.89
C GLU A 247 6.67 20.06 9.48
N LEU A 248 5.70 19.60 8.67
CA LEU A 248 4.34 19.39 9.11
C LEU A 248 4.25 18.19 10.08
N SER A 249 4.87 17.07 9.73
CA SER A 249 4.91 15.88 10.58
C SER A 249 5.56 16.16 11.94
N ASP A 250 6.69 16.84 11.94
CA ASP A 250 7.41 17.20 13.17
C ASP A 250 6.61 18.20 14.01
N GLY A 251 5.96 19.18 13.36
CA GLY A 251 5.12 20.16 14.04
C GLY A 251 3.88 19.52 14.70
N ILE A 252 3.17 18.63 13.98
CA ILE A 252 2.01 17.91 14.51
C ILE A 252 2.43 16.98 15.65
N SER A 253 3.51 16.22 15.48
CA SER A 253 4.02 15.32 16.53
C SER A 253 4.41 16.10 17.79
N SER A 254 5.12 17.21 17.63
CA SER A 254 5.50 18.10 18.73
C SER A 254 4.28 18.70 19.43
N LEU A 255 3.22 19.04 18.69
CA LEU A 255 1.98 19.57 19.25
C LEU A 255 1.25 18.52 20.09
N ILE A 256 1.15 17.28 19.61
CA ILE A 256 0.56 16.17 20.37
C ILE A 256 1.32 15.95 21.68
N VAL A 257 2.65 15.91 21.63
CA VAL A 257 3.50 15.76 22.83
C VAL A 257 3.27 16.90 23.81
N ALA A 258 3.29 18.15 23.34
CA ALA A 258 3.05 19.33 24.19
C ALA A 258 1.65 19.31 24.83
N ARG A 259 0.61 18.92 24.09
CA ARG A 259 -0.76 18.76 24.62
C ARG A 259 -0.86 17.66 25.67
N ASN A 260 -0.20 16.53 25.45
CA ASN A 260 -0.15 15.45 26.44
C ASN A 260 0.54 15.90 27.73
N THR A 261 1.68 16.61 27.63
CA THR A 261 2.37 17.20 28.78
C THR A 261 1.47 18.21 29.50
N GLN A 262 0.76 19.08 28.77
CA GLN A 262 -0.17 20.04 29.36
C GLN A 262 -1.31 19.33 30.11
N HIS A 263 -1.85 18.27 29.53
CA HIS A 263 -2.88 17.44 30.17
C HIS A 263 -2.34 16.80 31.46
N GLU A 264 -1.16 16.21 31.43
CA GLU A 264 -0.51 15.63 32.60
C GLU A 264 -0.29 16.67 33.72
N ILE A 265 0.19 17.87 33.37
CA ILE A 265 0.33 18.98 34.32
C ILE A 265 -1.04 19.36 34.91
N SER A 266 -2.09 19.43 34.08
CA SER A 266 -3.45 19.77 34.52
C SER A 266 -4.05 18.72 35.47
N VAL A 267 -3.65 17.44 35.35
CA VAL A 267 -4.05 16.36 36.25
C VAL A 267 -3.24 16.37 37.55
N ASN A 268 -1.94 16.65 37.47
CA ASN A 268 -1.04 16.63 38.63
C ASN A 268 -1.19 17.87 39.52
N MET A 269 -1.47 19.04 38.93
CA MET A 269 -1.57 20.30 39.68
C MET A 269 -2.65 20.28 40.79
N PRO A 270 -3.90 19.83 40.54
CA PRO A 270 -4.93 19.69 41.59
C PRO A 270 -4.55 18.68 42.67
N LYS A 271 -3.89 17.57 42.31
CA LYS A 271 -3.44 16.55 43.29
C LYS A 271 -2.46 17.13 44.29
N ILE A 272 -1.48 17.90 43.81
CA ILE A 272 -0.48 18.57 44.66
C ILE A 272 -1.10 19.70 45.48
N GLN A 273 -2.05 20.45 44.91
CA GLN A 273 -2.81 21.46 45.66
C GLN A 273 -3.62 20.83 46.81
N SER A 274 -4.29 19.70 46.55
CA SER A 274 -5.04 18.93 47.56
C SER A 274 -4.11 18.37 48.65
N LEU A 275 -2.92 17.91 48.30
CA LEU A 275 -1.91 17.48 49.28
C LEU A 275 -1.48 18.65 50.18
N LEU A 276 -1.23 19.83 49.59
CA LEU A 276 -0.87 21.03 50.35
C LEU A 276 -2.00 21.51 51.24
N SER A 277 -3.25 21.53 50.76
CA SER A 277 -4.41 21.94 51.58
C SER A 277 -4.61 20.98 52.75
N THR A 278 -4.53 19.66 52.50
CA THR A 278 -4.62 18.63 53.56
C THR A 278 -3.54 18.83 54.63
N LEU A 279 -2.30 19.14 54.23
CA LEU A 279 -1.21 19.42 55.17
C LEU A 279 -1.43 20.71 55.98
N LEU A 280 -2.00 21.75 55.37
CA LEU A 280 -2.29 23.02 56.03
C LEU A 280 -3.46 22.89 57.00
N GLU A 281 -4.56 22.28 56.57
CA GLU A 281 -5.74 22.01 57.39
C GLU A 281 -5.38 21.14 58.60
N ASN A 282 -4.57 20.10 58.40
CA ASN A 282 -4.14 19.25 59.50
C ASN A 282 -3.30 20.00 60.56
N ASP A 283 -2.52 21.00 60.15
CA ASP A 283 -1.75 21.81 61.08
C ASP A 283 -2.61 22.84 61.83
N GLN A 284 -3.80 23.16 61.33
CA GLN A 284 -4.76 24.04 62.00
C GLN A 284 -5.68 23.31 62.99
N ARG A 285 -5.71 21.98 62.98
CA ARG A 285 -6.56 21.17 63.88
C ARG A 285 -6.02 21.19 65.31
N VAL A 286 -6.86 21.61 66.26
CA VAL A 286 -6.57 21.58 67.71
C VAL A 286 -6.78 20.17 68.28
N THR A 287 -7.78 19.43 67.79
CA THR A 287 -8.07 18.04 68.14
C THR A 287 -8.14 17.19 66.87
N GLY A 288 -7.79 15.90 66.95
CA GLY A 288 -7.82 15.00 65.78
C GLY A 288 -6.75 15.27 64.71
N ARG A 289 -5.61 15.86 65.11
CA ARG A 289 -4.46 16.07 64.25
C ARG A 289 -3.83 14.73 63.85
N GLN A 290 -3.75 14.48 62.55
CA GLN A 290 -3.17 13.27 61.99
C GLN A 290 -1.65 13.36 61.98
N TYR A 291 -0.99 12.23 62.24
CA TYR A 291 0.46 12.11 62.06
C TYR A 291 0.82 12.00 60.58
N PHE A 292 2.07 12.28 60.24
CA PHE A 292 2.58 12.30 58.87
C PHE A 292 2.22 11.02 58.10
N LEU A 293 2.46 9.85 58.69
CA LEU A 293 2.17 8.56 58.02
C LEU A 293 0.67 8.34 57.76
N GLU A 294 -0.20 8.86 58.63
CA GLU A 294 -1.66 8.79 58.46
C GLU A 294 -2.13 9.73 57.36
N LEU A 295 -1.60 10.96 57.33
CA LEU A 295 -1.86 11.92 56.25
C LEU A 295 -1.43 11.37 54.89
N MET A 296 -0.25 10.75 54.82
CA MET A 296 0.24 10.19 53.55
C MET A 296 -0.55 8.98 53.10
N LYS A 297 -1.10 8.19 54.03
CA LYS A 297 -2.05 7.13 53.68
C LYS A 297 -3.35 7.70 53.10
N ASN A 298 -3.86 8.78 53.67
CA ASN A 298 -5.11 9.42 53.21
C ASN A 298 -4.93 10.21 51.91
N SER A 299 -3.71 10.67 51.61
CA SER A 299 -3.36 11.40 50.39
C SER A 299 -2.35 10.64 49.53
N GLN A 300 -2.46 9.30 49.50
CA GLN A 300 -1.45 8.42 48.92
C GLN A 300 -1.19 8.74 47.44
N ASP A 301 -2.22 8.88 46.60
CA ASP A 301 -2.03 9.16 45.18
C ASP A 301 -1.31 10.50 44.93
N SER A 302 -1.67 11.55 45.67
CA SER A 302 -1.02 12.86 45.57
C SER A 302 0.42 12.85 46.07
N PHE A 303 0.68 12.09 47.15
CA PHE A 303 2.04 11.87 47.64
C PHE A 303 2.89 11.10 46.65
N ASN A 304 2.34 10.04 46.04
CA ASN A 304 3.00 9.23 45.04
C ASN A 304 3.42 10.08 43.82
N VAL A 305 2.49 10.90 43.31
CA VAL A 305 2.77 11.83 42.19
C VAL A 305 3.91 12.78 42.55
N LEU A 306 3.91 13.37 43.75
CA LEU A 306 5.00 14.24 44.20
C LEU A 306 6.33 13.50 44.26
N MET A 307 6.34 12.30 44.84
CA MET A 307 7.55 11.51 45.03
C MET A 307 8.10 10.95 43.72
N GLU A 308 7.27 10.70 42.72
CA GLU A 308 7.70 10.25 41.41
C GLU A 308 8.41 11.37 40.63
N HIS A 309 7.86 12.58 40.68
CA HIS A 309 8.28 13.69 39.82
C HIS A 309 9.30 14.65 40.45
N THR A 310 9.49 14.60 41.76
CA THR A 310 10.55 15.39 42.44
C THR A 310 11.88 14.65 42.41
N LYS A 311 12.99 15.39 42.42
CA LYS A 311 14.37 14.87 42.50
C LYS A 311 15.23 15.77 43.40
N GLY A 312 16.35 15.25 43.88
CA GLY A 312 17.37 16.04 44.58
C GLY A 312 17.38 15.90 46.11
N ILE A 313 18.19 16.74 46.75
CA ILE A 313 18.59 16.61 48.17
C ILE A 313 17.38 16.61 49.11
N LYS A 314 16.41 17.51 48.90
CA LYS A 314 15.22 17.62 49.76
C LYS A 314 14.32 16.37 49.70
N LYS A 315 14.21 15.73 48.54
CA LYS A 315 13.48 14.45 48.39
C LYS A 315 14.18 13.34 49.16
N ASN A 316 15.51 13.27 49.05
CA ASN A 316 16.30 12.26 49.75
C ASN A 316 16.23 12.44 51.27
N GLN A 317 16.27 13.69 51.75
CA GLN A 317 16.06 14.03 53.16
C GLN A 317 14.67 13.60 53.65
N LEU A 318 13.62 13.87 52.87
CA LEU A 318 12.27 13.43 53.22
C LEU A 318 12.19 11.89 53.29
N ILE A 319 12.76 11.16 52.31
CA ILE A 319 12.78 9.69 52.32
C ILE A 319 13.52 9.15 53.55
N GLU A 320 14.66 9.73 53.90
CA GLU A 320 15.44 9.34 55.08
C GLU A 320 14.62 9.53 56.36
N LYS A 321 13.97 10.66 56.53
CA LYS A 321 13.12 10.94 57.69
C LYS A 321 11.87 10.07 57.74
N ILE A 322 11.28 9.74 56.59
CA ILE A 322 10.19 8.77 56.49
C ILE A 322 10.65 7.40 56.98
N ASN A 323 11.85 6.97 56.63
CA ASN A 323 12.40 5.69 57.08
C ASN A 323 12.65 5.70 58.59
N GLN A 324 13.19 6.80 59.14
CA GLN A 324 13.36 7.00 60.59
C GLN A 324 12.03 6.97 61.35
N LEU A 325 10.94 7.49 60.75
CA LEU A 325 9.59 7.42 61.31
C LEU A 325 8.98 6.00 61.29
N LYS A 326 9.40 5.15 60.34
CA LYS A 326 8.89 3.78 60.18
C LYS A 326 9.58 2.78 61.09
N ASP A 327 10.90 2.90 61.26
CA ASP A 327 11.67 2.08 62.21
C ASP A 327 12.86 2.86 62.82
N PRO A 328 12.78 3.26 64.10
CA PRO A 328 13.86 3.98 64.79
C PRO A 328 15.16 3.16 64.95
N GLY A 329 15.14 1.83 64.76
CA GLY A 329 16.26 0.93 65.02
C GLY A 329 17.11 0.54 63.80
N ILE A 330 16.65 0.80 62.57
CA ILE A 330 17.31 0.37 61.31
C ILE A 330 18.13 1.51 60.67
N LEU A 331 18.88 2.26 61.47
CA LEU A 331 19.78 3.29 60.92
C LEU A 331 21.19 2.79 60.60
N ARG A 332 21.46 1.49 60.70
CA ARG A 332 22.85 1.00 60.63
C ARG A 332 23.29 0.40 59.29
N ASN A 333 22.41 0.15 58.31
CA ASN A 333 22.79 -0.54 57.06
C ASN A 333 21.96 -0.14 55.80
N LEU A 334 21.60 1.13 55.63
CA LEU A 334 21.00 1.59 54.37
C LEU A 334 22.09 1.88 53.32
N SER A 335 22.58 0.82 52.69
CA SER A 335 23.47 0.91 51.53
C SER A 335 22.75 1.52 50.31
N SER A 336 23.50 2.23 49.49
CA SER A 336 23.08 3.02 48.32
C SER A 336 22.30 2.27 47.22
N LYS A 337 22.07 0.96 47.36
CA LYS A 337 21.35 0.13 46.38
C LYS A 337 19.81 0.17 46.51
N PHE A 338 19.25 0.63 47.64
CA PHE A 338 17.79 0.68 47.84
C PHE A 338 17.11 1.94 47.26
N LEU A 339 17.89 2.91 46.78
CA LEU A 339 17.41 4.22 46.33
C LEU A 339 16.91 4.27 44.87
N TYR A 340 17.11 3.21 44.09
CA TYR A 340 16.88 3.25 42.64
C TYR A 340 15.56 2.66 42.14
N GLY A 341 14.74 2.01 42.98
CA GLY A 341 13.45 1.45 42.54
C GLY A 341 12.39 1.55 43.61
N MET A 342 11.30 2.28 43.31
CA MET A 342 9.94 2.34 43.93
C MET A 342 9.72 1.89 45.40
N SER A 343 10.73 1.92 46.27
CA SER A 343 10.69 1.36 47.63
C SER A 343 9.81 2.18 48.58
N TRP A 344 9.59 3.46 48.26
CA TRP A 344 8.62 4.28 48.98
C TRP A 344 7.18 3.80 48.75
N ALA A 345 6.82 3.25 47.58
CA ALA A 345 5.46 2.79 47.28
C ALA A 345 5.11 1.49 48.03
N THR A 346 6.04 0.53 48.07
CA THR A 346 5.87 -0.73 48.83
C THR A 346 5.92 -0.52 50.34
N SER A 347 6.59 0.53 50.80
CA SER A 347 6.74 0.84 52.23
C SER A 347 5.47 1.32 52.93
N PHE A 348 4.41 1.71 52.21
CA PHE A 348 3.10 2.01 52.81
C PHE A 348 2.20 0.77 52.92
N LEU A 349 2.38 -0.21 52.02
CA LEU A 349 1.67 -1.50 52.08
C LEU A 349 2.15 -2.37 53.25
N THR A 350 3.42 -2.23 53.66
CA THR A 350 3.99 -2.91 54.84
C THR A 350 3.48 -2.37 56.18
N VAL A 351 2.72 -1.26 56.18
CA VAL A 351 2.06 -0.71 57.39
C VAL A 351 0.92 -1.61 57.88
N GLY A 352 0.57 -2.68 57.16
CA GLY A 352 -0.35 -3.74 57.62
C GLY A 352 0.00 -4.31 59.02
N TYR A 353 1.25 -4.17 59.47
CA TYR A 353 1.66 -4.54 60.82
C TYR A 353 0.96 -3.72 61.93
N ARG A 354 0.54 -2.46 61.67
CA ARG A 354 -0.15 -1.61 62.67
C ARG A 354 -1.63 -1.94 62.87
N LEU A 355 -2.26 -2.65 61.94
CA LEU A 355 -3.67 -3.06 62.05
C LEU A 355 -3.84 -4.31 62.94
N VAL A 356 -2.75 -5.01 63.28
CA VAL A 356 -2.78 -6.24 64.09
C VAL A 356 -2.05 -6.06 65.44
N THR A 357 -1.37 -4.94 65.68
CA THR A 357 -0.67 -4.65 66.95
C THR A 357 -1.56 -3.95 67.97
N SER A 358 -1.50 -4.39 69.23
CA SER A 358 -2.28 -3.88 70.37
C SER A 358 -2.10 -2.38 70.65
N ASN A 359 -3.16 -1.73 71.15
CA ASN A 359 -3.21 -0.29 71.49
C ASN A 359 -2.03 0.18 72.38
N SER A 360 -1.47 -0.69 73.22
CA SER A 360 -0.32 -0.39 74.09
C SER A 360 1.00 -0.12 73.36
N LEU A 361 1.20 -0.73 72.18
CA LEU A 361 2.38 -0.50 71.33
C LEU A 361 2.21 0.75 70.47
N GLN A 362 0.99 1.07 70.04
CA GLN A 362 0.68 2.32 69.35
C GLN A 362 0.93 3.53 70.27
N ASP A 363 0.53 3.45 71.54
CA ASP A 363 0.79 4.49 72.55
C ASP A 363 2.28 4.60 72.92
N SER A 364 3.03 3.50 72.90
CA SER A 364 4.49 3.52 73.16
C SER A 364 5.29 4.10 71.99
N ILE A 365 4.82 3.92 70.75
CA ILE A 365 5.41 4.56 69.56
C ILE A 365 5.04 6.04 69.53
N ALA A 366 3.80 6.41 69.85
CA ALA A 366 3.37 7.80 70.01
C ALA A 366 4.15 8.56 71.10
N LYS A 367 4.60 7.88 72.16
CA LYS A 367 5.48 8.43 73.20
C LYS A 367 6.96 8.53 72.82
N LYS A 368 7.43 7.75 71.84
CA LYS A 368 8.84 7.67 71.42
C LYS A 368 9.18 8.45 70.15
N ILE A 369 8.19 8.81 69.33
CA ILE A 369 8.40 9.71 68.19
C ILE A 369 8.33 11.14 68.72
N PRO A 370 9.45 11.88 68.78
CA PRO A 370 9.38 13.27 69.18
C PRO A 370 8.52 14.02 68.16
N SER A 371 7.61 14.87 68.66
CA SER A 371 6.75 15.75 67.84
C SER A 371 7.54 16.55 66.79
N THR A 372 8.85 16.70 67.00
CA THR A 372 9.78 17.35 66.09
C THR A 372 10.02 16.57 64.79
N LEU A 373 10.13 15.24 64.78
CA LEU A 373 10.42 14.48 63.55
C LEU A 373 9.20 14.41 62.62
N ASP A 374 8.01 14.24 63.19
CA ASP A 374 6.73 14.33 62.48
C ASP A 374 6.54 15.72 61.85
N ALA A 375 6.75 16.77 62.63
CA ALA A 375 6.68 18.15 62.16
C ALA A 375 7.73 18.45 61.07
N GLN A 376 8.94 17.89 61.18
CA GLN A 376 9.98 18.03 60.16
C GLN A 376 9.60 17.35 58.84
N CYS A 377 9.03 16.14 58.88
CA CYS A 377 8.56 15.46 57.66
C CYS A 377 7.44 16.26 56.97
N LYS A 378 6.48 16.77 57.75
CA LYS A 378 5.42 17.65 57.23
C LYS A 378 5.98 18.93 56.63
N ALA A 379 6.95 19.57 57.30
CA ALA A 379 7.59 20.79 56.80
C ALA A 379 8.36 20.55 55.50
N GLU A 380 9.17 19.50 55.42
CA GLU A 380 9.90 19.14 54.20
C GLU A 380 8.97 18.77 53.06
N LEU A 381 7.90 18.02 53.35
CA LEU A 381 6.88 17.69 52.36
C LEU A 381 6.18 18.93 51.83
N LYS A 382 5.81 19.90 52.68
CA LYS A 382 5.23 21.18 52.25
C LYS A 382 6.17 21.96 51.36
N VAL A 383 7.46 22.00 51.69
CA VAL A 383 8.48 22.68 50.87
C VAL A 383 8.62 21.99 49.51
N LEU A 384 8.68 20.67 49.48
CA LEU A 384 8.74 19.90 48.22
C LEU A 384 7.49 20.10 47.37
N ALA A 385 6.30 20.00 47.97
CA ALA A 385 5.03 20.18 47.28
C ALA A 385 4.85 21.62 46.77
N THR A 386 5.28 22.62 47.54
CA THR A 386 5.22 24.04 47.13
C THR A 386 6.18 24.31 45.97
N ASN A 387 7.41 23.81 46.06
CA ASN A 387 8.40 23.93 44.99
C ASN A 387 7.90 23.24 43.71
N TYR A 388 7.42 22.00 43.84
CA TYR A 388 6.91 21.25 42.69
C TYR A 388 5.66 21.90 42.08
N LEU A 389 4.76 22.47 42.90
CA LEU A 389 3.61 23.22 42.39
C LEU A 389 4.04 24.49 41.64
N ALA A 390 5.06 25.20 42.12
CA ALA A 390 5.62 26.35 41.42
C ALA A 390 6.25 25.94 40.09
N ASP A 391 6.97 24.81 40.06
CA ASP A 391 7.53 24.24 38.84
C ASP A 391 6.44 23.85 37.85
N LEU A 392 5.38 23.16 38.29
CA LEU A 392 4.22 22.82 37.44
C LEU A 392 3.54 24.07 36.87
N LYS A 393 3.38 25.14 37.65
CA LYS A 393 2.81 26.42 37.17
C LYS A 393 3.71 27.13 36.16
N ARG A 394 5.02 26.96 36.26
CA ARG A 394 5.98 27.48 35.29
C ARG A 394 5.93 26.65 34.01
N GLN A 395 6.06 25.32 34.14
CA GLN A 395 5.98 24.38 33.03
C GLN A 395 4.67 24.52 32.27
N SER A 396 3.52 24.68 32.96
CA SER A 396 2.22 24.89 32.30
C SER A 396 2.21 26.14 31.41
N ARG A 397 2.85 27.23 31.84
CA ARG A 397 2.97 28.46 31.04
C ARG A 397 3.92 28.26 29.87
N ASP A 398 5.07 27.62 30.10
CA ASP A 398 6.06 27.35 29.07
C ASP A 398 5.50 26.42 27.99
N VAL A 399 4.81 25.35 28.38
CA VAL A 399 4.14 24.40 27.47
C VAL A 399 2.97 25.07 26.74
N GLN A 400 2.18 25.91 27.42
CA GLN A 400 1.11 26.65 26.75
C GLN A 400 1.65 27.61 25.68
N ASN A 401 2.74 28.31 25.96
CA ASN A 401 3.42 29.16 24.97
C ASN A 401 3.96 28.32 23.80
N GLN A 402 4.52 27.13 24.08
CA GLN A 402 4.98 26.20 23.05
C GLN A 402 3.81 25.71 22.17
N ILE A 403 2.66 25.35 22.76
CA ILE A 403 1.46 24.96 22.01
C ILE A 403 1.04 26.10 21.08
N THR A 404 0.94 27.33 21.58
CA THR A 404 0.55 28.48 20.76
C THR A 404 1.55 28.77 19.64
N ALA A 405 2.85 28.62 19.88
CA ALA A 405 3.88 28.78 18.86
C ALA A 405 3.79 27.70 17.77
N LEU A 406 3.55 26.43 18.16
CA LEU A 406 3.35 25.33 17.22
C LEU A 406 2.08 25.50 16.38
N GLU A 407 0.98 25.94 17.00
CA GLU A 407 -0.28 26.24 16.30
C GLU A 407 -0.08 27.35 15.24
N GLU A 408 0.67 28.40 15.57
CA GLU A 408 1.01 29.48 14.62
C GLU A 408 1.93 29.00 13.49
N GLN A 409 2.94 28.19 13.82
CA GLN A 409 3.85 27.62 12.82
C GLN A 409 3.13 26.70 11.84
N LEU A 410 2.24 25.84 12.35
CA LEU A 410 1.46 24.90 11.55
C LEU A 410 0.44 25.62 10.67
N SER A 411 -0.19 26.69 11.18
CA SER A 411 -1.16 27.47 10.42
C SER A 411 -0.54 28.45 9.42
N ARG A 412 0.75 28.80 9.59
CA ARG A 412 1.46 29.81 8.78
C ARG A 412 0.70 31.14 8.68
N GLY A 413 0.01 31.53 9.75
CA GLY A 413 -0.77 32.76 9.81
C GLY A 413 -2.21 32.66 9.31
N ASP A 414 -2.67 31.47 8.87
CA ASP A 414 -4.08 31.23 8.55
C ASP A 414 -4.91 31.10 9.85
N ALA A 415 -5.89 31.99 10.01
CA ALA A 415 -6.70 32.08 11.22
C ALA A 415 -7.70 30.91 11.35
N ASP A 416 -8.26 30.45 10.24
CA ASP A 416 -9.26 29.38 10.22
C ASP A 416 -8.58 28.04 10.48
N LEU A 417 -7.45 27.79 9.81
CA LEU A 417 -6.62 26.61 10.05
C LEU A 417 -6.11 26.57 11.49
N LYS A 418 -5.66 27.71 12.05
CA LYS A 418 -5.24 27.79 13.45
C LYS A 418 -6.38 27.40 14.39
N LYS A 419 -7.60 27.88 14.14
CA LYS A 419 -8.77 27.54 14.93
C LYS A 419 -9.08 26.04 14.84
N MET A 420 -9.00 25.45 13.65
CA MET A 420 -9.21 24.01 13.46
C MET A 420 -8.15 23.18 14.19
N ILE A 421 -6.87 23.54 14.09
CA ILE A 421 -5.78 22.86 14.82
C ILE A 421 -6.03 22.93 16.32
N ASN A 422 -6.42 24.10 16.84
CA ASN A 422 -6.69 24.31 18.26
C ASN A 422 -7.81 23.38 18.77
N HIS A 423 -8.89 23.22 18.00
CA HIS A 423 -10.04 22.40 18.40
C HIS A 423 -9.90 20.90 18.08
N ALA A 424 -8.96 20.52 17.21
CA ALA A 424 -8.75 19.12 16.85
C ALA A 424 -8.26 18.30 18.05
N SER A 425 -8.77 17.07 18.18
CA SER A 425 -8.30 16.13 19.19
C SER A 425 -6.90 15.59 18.82
N ASN A 426 -6.19 15.04 19.80
CA ASN A 426 -4.91 14.38 19.53
C ASN A 426 -5.06 13.15 18.61
N GLU A 427 -6.23 12.51 18.61
CA GLU A 427 -6.56 11.41 17.68
C GLU A 427 -6.66 11.95 16.24
N THR A 428 -7.44 13.02 16.03
CA THR A 428 -7.55 13.67 14.72
C THR A 428 -6.19 14.14 14.20
N LEU A 429 -5.35 14.71 15.06
CA LEU A 429 -3.99 15.11 14.68
C LEU A 429 -3.11 13.91 14.31
N SER A 430 -3.29 12.75 14.97
CA SER A 430 -2.58 11.52 14.62
C SER A 430 -3.05 10.93 13.29
N ASP A 431 -4.34 11.05 12.96
CA ASP A 431 -4.89 10.65 11.67
C ASP A 431 -4.31 11.52 10.55
N VAL A 432 -4.27 12.84 10.74
CA VAL A 432 -3.61 13.79 9.83
C VAL A 432 -2.13 13.46 9.65
N LEU A 433 -1.42 13.12 10.72
CA LEU A 433 -0.02 12.70 10.63
C LEU A 433 0.16 11.45 9.76
N THR A 434 -0.76 10.48 9.91
CA THR A 434 -0.76 9.25 9.12
C THR A 434 -1.04 9.53 7.64
N ALA A 435 -2.05 10.35 7.35
CA ALA A 435 -2.35 10.81 6.00
C ALA A 435 -1.16 11.57 5.38
N ASN A 436 -0.50 12.43 6.15
CA ASN A 436 0.70 13.15 5.71
C ASN A 436 1.85 12.20 5.31
N HIS A 437 2.08 11.13 6.07
CA HIS A 437 3.05 10.10 5.71
C HIS A 437 2.64 9.33 4.44
N ALA A 438 1.34 9.06 4.24
CA ALA A 438 0.84 8.42 3.02
C ALA A 438 1.04 9.31 1.79
N VAL A 439 0.78 10.61 1.90
CA VAL A 439 1.06 11.61 0.87
C VAL A 439 2.57 11.67 0.55
N GLY A 440 3.42 11.71 1.58
CA GLY A 440 4.87 11.72 1.40
C GLY A 440 5.42 10.47 0.73
N LYS A 441 4.85 9.31 1.03
CA LYS A 441 5.17 8.05 0.33
C LYS A 441 4.76 8.12 -1.14
N ALA A 442 3.56 8.60 -1.44
CA ALA A 442 3.10 8.74 -2.82
C ALA A 442 3.98 9.66 -3.66
N PHE A 443 4.43 10.80 -3.12
CA PHE A 443 5.38 11.66 -3.83
C PHE A 443 6.77 11.04 -3.98
N SER A 444 7.20 10.20 -3.04
CA SER A 444 8.45 9.43 -3.18
C SER A 444 8.35 8.37 -4.28
N ASP A 445 7.21 7.68 -4.35
CA ASP A 445 6.89 6.73 -5.43
C ASP A 445 6.82 7.43 -6.78
N TYR A 446 6.17 8.61 -6.85
CA TYR A 446 6.20 9.47 -8.03
C TYR A 446 7.64 9.72 -8.48
N ARG A 447 8.50 10.22 -7.57
CA ARG A 447 9.86 10.62 -7.93
C ARG A 447 10.66 9.44 -8.43
N ARG A 448 10.48 8.26 -7.83
CA ARG A 448 11.10 7.01 -8.27
C ARG A 448 10.67 6.64 -9.69
N ILE A 449 9.36 6.72 -9.98
CA ILE A 449 8.80 6.39 -11.30
C ILE A 449 9.24 7.40 -12.35
N SER A 450 9.18 8.70 -12.05
CA SER A 450 9.65 9.77 -12.94
C SER A 450 11.14 9.58 -13.26
N PHE A 451 11.98 9.35 -12.24
CA PHE A 451 13.41 9.10 -12.41
C PHE A 451 13.68 7.84 -13.23
N SER A 452 12.97 6.73 -12.97
CA SER A 452 13.13 5.50 -13.73
C SER A 452 12.69 5.67 -15.19
N LEU A 453 11.65 6.47 -15.47
CA LEU A 453 11.23 6.82 -16.82
C LEU A 453 12.24 7.69 -17.56
N VAL A 454 12.79 8.72 -16.92
CA VAL A 454 13.84 9.56 -17.53
C VAL A 454 15.08 8.73 -17.82
N GLN A 455 15.51 7.90 -16.88
CA GLN A 455 16.67 7.02 -17.05
C GLN A 455 16.44 5.96 -18.12
N ASN A 456 15.25 5.36 -18.15
CA ASN A 456 14.92 4.29 -19.09
C ASN A 456 14.41 4.80 -20.44
N LYS A 457 14.14 6.10 -20.63
CA LYS A 457 13.70 6.64 -21.93
C LYS A 457 14.71 6.42 -23.05
N HIS A 458 15.98 6.68 -22.78
CA HIS A 458 17.07 6.40 -23.74
C HIS A 458 17.19 4.90 -24.04
N PHE A 459 17.00 4.08 -23.01
CA PHE A 459 17.00 2.63 -23.14
C PHE A 459 15.80 2.14 -23.96
N LEU A 460 14.58 2.61 -23.67
CA LEU A 460 13.35 2.27 -24.39
C LEU A 460 13.41 2.66 -25.87
N ASN A 461 14.05 3.77 -26.20
CA ASN A 461 14.27 4.16 -27.59
C ASN A 461 15.27 3.22 -28.29
N SER A 462 16.38 2.88 -27.63
CA SER A 462 17.36 1.91 -28.14
C SER A 462 16.76 0.49 -28.25
N PHE A 463 15.85 0.17 -27.33
CA PHE A 463 15.08 -1.08 -27.23
C PHE A 463 14.08 -1.23 -28.39
N LYS A 464 13.33 -0.17 -28.72
CA LYS A 464 12.44 -0.14 -29.92
C LYS A 464 13.22 -0.46 -31.19
N GLU A 465 14.37 0.20 -31.34
CA GLU A 465 15.22 0.05 -32.51
C GLU A 465 15.79 -1.37 -32.62
N THR A 466 16.30 -1.90 -31.50
CA THR A 466 16.81 -3.29 -31.42
C THR A 466 15.70 -4.32 -31.68
N HIS A 467 14.50 -4.13 -31.13
CA HIS A 467 13.36 -5.03 -31.34
C HIS A 467 12.89 -5.05 -32.80
N SER A 468 12.84 -3.89 -33.46
CA SER A 468 12.51 -3.80 -34.89
C SER A 468 13.55 -4.53 -35.74
N GLN A 469 14.83 -4.28 -35.49
CA GLN A 469 15.94 -4.93 -36.20
C GLN A 469 15.94 -6.45 -36.02
N LEU A 470 15.64 -6.93 -34.80
CA LEU A 470 15.48 -8.37 -34.52
C LEU A 470 14.28 -8.97 -35.26
N CYS A 471 13.14 -8.27 -35.32
CA CYS A 471 11.96 -8.75 -36.03
C CYS A 471 12.19 -8.82 -37.55
N ASP A 472 12.79 -7.78 -38.13
CA ASP A 472 13.09 -7.73 -39.56
C ASP A 472 14.08 -8.84 -39.97
N PHE A 473 15.12 -9.08 -39.16
CA PHE A 473 16.09 -10.15 -39.40
C PHE A 473 15.48 -11.55 -39.25
N ILE A 474 14.72 -11.79 -38.16
CA ILE A 474 14.03 -13.07 -37.96
C ILE A 474 13.06 -13.31 -39.14
N GLN A 475 12.34 -12.29 -39.60
CA GLN A 475 11.41 -12.44 -40.71
C GLN A 475 12.10 -12.70 -42.06
N GLN A 476 13.27 -12.08 -42.31
CA GLN A 476 14.06 -12.31 -43.52
C GLN A 476 14.76 -13.67 -43.54
N HIS A 477 15.22 -14.18 -42.38
CA HIS A 477 16.07 -15.36 -42.31
C HIS A 477 15.40 -16.61 -41.71
N ASP A 478 14.21 -16.53 -41.10
CA ASP A 478 13.39 -17.68 -40.64
C ASP A 478 12.68 -18.41 -41.81
N GLY A 479 13.43 -18.61 -42.90
CA GLY A 479 13.04 -19.41 -44.03
C GLY A 479 13.03 -20.90 -43.71
N TRP A 480 12.52 -21.68 -44.66
CA TRP A 480 12.40 -23.14 -44.55
C TRP A 480 13.72 -23.84 -44.18
N MET A 481 14.87 -23.33 -44.62
CA MET A 481 16.20 -23.94 -44.34
C MET A 481 16.61 -23.79 -42.87
N VAL A 482 16.23 -22.70 -42.19
CA VAL A 482 16.50 -22.51 -40.76
C VAL A 482 15.57 -23.40 -39.92
N LYS A 483 14.29 -23.51 -40.32
CA LYS A 483 13.33 -24.43 -39.68
C LYS A 483 13.75 -25.90 -39.84
N LEU A 484 14.29 -26.25 -41.01
CA LEU A 484 14.85 -27.58 -41.29
C LEU A 484 16.15 -27.83 -40.49
N SER A 485 17.06 -26.84 -40.39
CA SER A 485 18.27 -26.92 -39.55
C SER A 485 17.94 -27.07 -38.06
N ASN A 486 16.96 -26.32 -37.54
CA ASN A 486 16.49 -26.43 -36.15
C ASN A 486 15.74 -27.73 -35.87
N PHE A 487 14.99 -28.26 -36.84
CA PHE A 487 14.35 -29.58 -36.75
C PHE A 487 15.38 -30.71 -36.74
N LEU A 488 16.39 -30.67 -37.61
CA LEU A 488 17.47 -31.66 -37.64
C LEU A 488 18.38 -31.58 -36.39
N ALA A 489 18.55 -30.39 -35.82
CA ALA A 489 19.28 -30.18 -34.57
C ALA A 489 18.62 -30.85 -33.34
N GLN A 490 17.34 -31.25 -33.41
CA GLN A 490 16.69 -32.05 -32.36
C GLN A 490 17.22 -33.49 -32.30
N PHE A 491 17.76 -34.00 -33.41
CA PHE A 491 18.28 -35.37 -33.52
C PHE A 491 19.82 -35.40 -33.47
N PHE A 492 20.50 -34.37 -33.97
CA PHE A 492 21.96 -34.27 -34.01
C PHE A 492 22.42 -32.81 -33.91
N THR A 493 23.13 -32.46 -32.83
CA THR A 493 23.48 -31.06 -32.49
C THR A 493 24.40 -30.35 -33.51
N PHE A 494 25.12 -31.09 -34.35
CA PHE A 494 26.04 -30.53 -35.36
C PHE A 494 25.32 -29.99 -36.62
N PHE A 495 24.01 -30.21 -36.79
CA PHE A 495 23.24 -29.67 -37.92
C PHE A 495 22.75 -28.22 -37.71
N LYS A 496 23.09 -27.62 -36.57
CA LYS A 496 22.72 -26.24 -36.25
C LYS A 496 23.65 -25.28 -36.98
N SER A 497 23.15 -24.64 -38.04
CA SER A 497 23.92 -23.64 -38.79
C SER A 497 24.19 -22.39 -37.94
N GLU A 498 25.26 -21.64 -38.26
CA GLU A 498 25.57 -20.36 -37.61
C GLU A 498 24.38 -19.39 -37.67
N THR A 499 23.69 -19.32 -38.81
CA THR A 499 22.46 -18.54 -38.98
C THR A 499 21.31 -19.00 -38.07
N ALA A 500 21.14 -20.32 -37.87
CA ALA A 500 20.13 -20.86 -36.96
C ALA A 500 20.46 -20.59 -35.48
N LEU A 501 21.74 -20.65 -35.10
CA LEU A 501 22.23 -20.22 -33.79
C LEU A 501 22.00 -18.72 -33.54
N LEU A 502 22.27 -17.89 -34.54
CA LEU A 502 22.03 -16.43 -34.50
C LEU A 502 20.54 -16.11 -34.36
N ILE A 503 19.66 -16.83 -35.09
CA ILE A 503 18.20 -16.68 -34.97
C ILE A 503 17.70 -17.13 -33.59
N ASP A 504 18.23 -18.21 -33.03
CA ASP A 504 17.86 -18.64 -31.68
C ASP A 504 18.33 -17.64 -30.61
N ARG A 505 19.52 -17.06 -30.75
CA ARG A 505 20.01 -15.96 -29.89
C ARG A 505 19.16 -14.70 -30.05
N ALA A 506 18.80 -14.35 -31.28
CA ALA A 506 17.90 -13.23 -31.59
C ALA A 506 16.51 -13.44 -30.98
N ARG A 507 15.95 -14.66 -31.04
CA ARG A 507 14.69 -15.02 -30.37
C ARG A 507 14.80 -14.96 -28.85
N ALA A 508 15.89 -15.46 -28.26
CA ALA A 508 16.12 -15.39 -26.82
C ALA A 508 16.27 -13.94 -26.34
N LEU A 509 17.00 -13.10 -27.09
CA LEU A 509 17.13 -11.68 -26.79
C LEU A 509 15.79 -10.96 -26.95
N LYS A 510 15.03 -11.24 -28.03
CA LYS A 510 13.67 -10.71 -28.22
C LYS A 510 12.76 -11.09 -27.06
N HIS A 511 12.81 -12.33 -26.59
CA HIS A 511 12.04 -12.77 -25.41
C HIS A 511 12.46 -12.02 -24.14
N ASN A 512 13.75 -11.87 -23.88
CA ASN A 512 14.25 -11.09 -22.73
C ASN A 512 13.86 -9.62 -22.80
N LEU A 513 13.87 -9.05 -24.01
CA LEU A 513 13.42 -7.69 -24.27
C LEU A 513 11.93 -7.56 -23.93
N VAL A 514 11.07 -8.40 -24.50
CA VAL A 514 9.62 -8.40 -24.21
C VAL A 514 9.36 -8.58 -22.71
N SER A 515 10.03 -9.54 -22.06
CA SER A 515 9.89 -9.76 -20.61
C SER A 515 10.25 -8.53 -19.79
N PHE A 516 11.34 -7.83 -20.14
CA PHE A 516 11.75 -6.61 -19.46
C PHE A 516 10.72 -5.48 -19.68
N GLU A 517 10.20 -5.33 -20.90
CA GLU A 517 9.15 -4.34 -21.18
C GLU A 517 7.89 -4.62 -20.37
N THR A 518 7.44 -5.87 -20.31
CA THR A 518 6.29 -6.27 -19.51
C THR A 518 6.51 -5.98 -18.03
N GLU A 519 7.69 -6.32 -17.48
CA GLU A 519 8.02 -6.09 -16.07
C GLU A 519 8.11 -4.60 -15.75
N TYR A 520 8.72 -3.82 -16.63
CA TYR A 520 8.82 -2.36 -16.51
C TYR A 520 7.45 -1.67 -16.59
N ARG A 521 6.61 -2.05 -17.56
CA ARG A 521 5.23 -1.54 -17.68
C ARG A 521 4.41 -1.88 -16.44
N LYS A 522 4.55 -3.12 -15.93
CA LYS A 522 3.89 -3.55 -14.71
C LYS A 522 4.32 -2.70 -13.51
N GLU A 523 5.61 -2.39 -13.37
CA GLU A 523 6.12 -1.52 -12.30
C GLU A 523 5.55 -0.10 -12.38
N VAL A 524 5.56 0.51 -13.58
CA VAL A 524 4.98 1.84 -13.80
C VAL A 524 3.48 1.84 -13.53
N ASN A 525 2.74 0.87 -14.07
CA ASN A 525 1.28 0.77 -13.90
C ASN A 525 0.89 0.52 -12.44
N ASN A 526 1.59 -0.37 -11.74
CA ASN A 526 1.38 -0.58 -10.30
C ASN A 526 1.62 0.72 -9.51
N GLY A 527 2.62 1.51 -9.91
CA GLY A 527 2.89 2.83 -9.34
C GLY A 527 1.76 3.83 -9.58
N VAL A 528 1.21 3.87 -10.81
CA VAL A 528 0.04 4.67 -11.17
C VAL A 528 -1.18 4.28 -10.35
N ILE A 529 -1.48 2.99 -10.28
CA ILE A 529 -2.61 2.47 -9.51
C ILE A 529 -2.45 2.79 -8.03
N ALA A 530 -1.25 2.63 -7.46
CA ALA A 530 -0.99 2.93 -6.05
C ALA A 530 -1.21 4.42 -5.72
N ILE A 531 -0.83 5.33 -6.62
CA ILE A 531 -1.04 6.78 -6.45
C ILE A 531 -2.51 7.16 -6.68
N GLN A 532 -3.18 6.58 -7.67
CA GLN A 532 -4.61 6.81 -7.93
C GLN A 532 -5.49 6.36 -6.76
N ASN A 533 -5.17 5.21 -6.17
CA ASN A 533 -5.92 4.62 -5.06
C ASN A 533 -5.59 5.24 -3.70
N ASN A 534 -4.61 6.14 -3.60
CA ASN A 534 -4.29 6.82 -2.35
C ASN A 534 -5.42 7.80 -1.99
N PRO A 535 -6.18 7.58 -0.90
CA PRO A 535 -7.33 8.42 -0.56
C PRO A 535 -6.91 9.84 -0.13
N ASP A 536 -5.70 10.00 0.40
CA ASP A 536 -5.21 11.25 0.98
C ASP A 536 -4.64 12.22 -0.07
N LEU A 537 -4.51 11.78 -1.33
CA LEU A 537 -4.10 12.62 -2.45
C LEU A 537 -5.29 13.29 -3.12
N THR A 538 -5.11 14.57 -3.45
CA THR A 538 -6.11 15.35 -4.18
C THR A 538 -6.24 14.88 -5.63
N LYS A 539 -7.41 15.17 -6.22
CA LYS A 539 -7.71 14.83 -7.61
C LYS A 539 -6.74 15.51 -8.57
N GLU A 540 -6.33 16.74 -8.30
CA GLU A 540 -5.41 17.50 -9.15
C GLU A 540 -4.04 16.82 -9.27
N VAL A 541 -3.54 16.28 -8.16
CA VAL A 541 -2.27 15.54 -8.13
C VAL A 541 -2.41 14.21 -8.86
N LYS A 542 -3.52 13.48 -8.62
CA LYS A 542 -3.83 12.22 -9.31
C LYS A 542 -3.94 12.43 -10.82
N ASP A 543 -4.70 13.43 -11.26
CA ASP A 543 -4.94 13.74 -12.67
C ASP A 543 -3.63 14.15 -13.35
N LYS A 544 -2.77 14.93 -12.69
CA LYS A 544 -1.44 15.24 -13.23
C LYS A 544 -0.58 13.98 -13.37
N PHE A 545 -0.64 13.07 -12.39
CA PHE A 545 0.05 11.78 -12.48
C PHE A 545 -0.41 10.98 -13.69
N VAL A 546 -1.72 10.86 -13.88
CA VAL A 546 -2.31 10.14 -15.02
C VAL A 546 -1.95 10.81 -16.34
N ARG A 547 -1.92 12.15 -16.42
CA ARG A 547 -1.50 12.84 -17.64
C ARG A 547 -0.03 12.60 -17.97
N GLU A 548 0.85 12.57 -16.96
CA GLU A 548 2.29 12.39 -17.15
C GLU A 548 2.68 10.93 -17.42
N PHE A 549 1.94 9.97 -16.84
CA PHE A 549 2.33 8.54 -16.84
C PHE A 549 1.27 7.57 -17.35
N GLY A 550 0.00 7.95 -17.41
CA GLY A 550 -1.11 7.10 -17.87
C GLY A 550 -1.03 6.73 -19.35
N ILE A 551 -0.11 7.33 -20.10
CA ILE A 551 0.15 7.04 -21.51
C ILE A 551 1.61 6.58 -21.67
N VAL A 552 2.00 5.47 -21.02
CA VAL A 552 3.13 4.70 -21.56
C VAL A 552 2.61 3.96 -22.80
N LYS A 553 2.49 4.68 -23.91
CA LYS A 553 2.03 4.15 -25.21
C LYS A 553 2.71 2.81 -25.51
N SER A 554 1.92 1.84 -25.98
CA SER A 554 2.48 0.61 -26.53
C SER A 554 3.51 0.94 -27.60
N LEU A 555 4.55 0.13 -27.73
CA LEU A 555 5.50 0.26 -28.81
C LEU A 555 4.83 -0.13 -30.13
N GLU A 556 3.98 0.74 -30.67
CA GLU A 556 3.67 0.71 -32.08
C GLU A 556 5.00 0.90 -32.82
N SER A 557 5.46 -0.17 -33.48
CA SER A 557 6.53 -0.03 -34.45
C SER A 557 5.93 0.73 -35.63
N ASP A 558 6.26 2.00 -35.77
CA ASP A 558 6.18 2.62 -37.09
C ASP A 558 7.04 1.75 -38.01
N ARG A 559 6.41 1.16 -39.04
CA ARG A 559 7.11 0.39 -40.06
C ARG A 559 8.02 1.33 -40.84
N VAL A 560 9.23 1.53 -40.34
CA VAL A 560 10.30 2.14 -41.11
C VAL A 560 11.00 1.00 -41.86
N ILE A 561 10.73 0.88 -43.16
CA ILE A 561 11.46 -0.06 -44.03
C ILE A 561 12.92 0.39 -44.03
N ARG A 562 13.81 -0.45 -43.46
CA ARG A 562 15.25 -0.18 -43.35
C ARG A 562 16.08 -1.22 -44.13
N PRO A 563 17.32 -0.89 -44.53
CA PRO A 563 18.22 -1.83 -45.20
C PRO A 563 18.51 -3.06 -44.33
N ALA A 564 18.72 -4.20 -44.98
CA ALA A 564 19.00 -5.48 -44.32
C ALA A 564 20.31 -5.42 -43.52
N ILE A 565 20.24 -5.77 -42.23
CA ILE A 565 21.39 -5.88 -41.32
C ILE A 565 22.16 -7.18 -41.63
N SER A 566 23.49 -7.11 -41.63
CA SER A 566 24.36 -8.27 -41.81
C SER A 566 24.43 -9.15 -40.54
N ASN A 567 24.88 -10.41 -40.69
CA ASN A 567 25.04 -11.34 -39.56
C ASN A 567 26.03 -10.83 -38.50
N GLU A 568 27.12 -10.17 -38.89
CA GLU A 568 28.12 -9.59 -37.97
C GLU A 568 27.57 -8.38 -37.21
N GLU A 569 26.83 -7.50 -37.89
CA GLU A 569 26.16 -6.37 -37.25
C GLU A 569 25.10 -6.83 -36.25
N LEU A 570 24.39 -7.93 -36.54
CA LEU A 570 23.43 -8.52 -35.62
C LEU A 570 24.08 -9.17 -34.40
N ASP A 571 25.20 -9.90 -34.57
CA ASP A 571 25.90 -10.52 -33.44
C ASP A 571 26.46 -9.45 -32.49
N ILE A 572 27.00 -8.35 -33.04
CA ILE A 572 27.42 -7.16 -32.26
C ILE A 572 26.24 -6.51 -31.55
N LEU A 573 25.08 -6.38 -32.19
CA LEU A 573 23.86 -5.84 -31.59
C LEU A 573 23.37 -6.75 -30.44
N ILE A 574 23.38 -8.07 -30.64
CA ILE A 574 22.98 -9.06 -29.65
C ILE A 574 23.92 -8.99 -28.44
N ASP A 575 25.23 -8.96 -28.66
CA ASP A 575 26.24 -8.93 -27.61
C ASP A 575 26.17 -7.63 -26.80
N ASN A 576 26.10 -6.47 -27.48
CA ASN A 576 25.98 -5.18 -26.80
C ASN A 576 24.70 -5.07 -25.96
N THR A 577 23.59 -5.61 -26.46
CA THR A 577 22.30 -5.58 -25.75
C THR A 577 22.29 -6.61 -24.61
N SER A 578 22.90 -7.78 -24.79
CA SER A 578 22.98 -8.83 -23.75
C SER A 578 23.85 -8.43 -22.55
N LEU A 579 24.88 -7.61 -22.77
CA LEU A 579 25.72 -7.05 -21.70
C LEU A 579 24.90 -6.25 -20.67
N PHE A 580 23.80 -5.64 -21.07
CA PHE A 580 22.90 -4.92 -20.17
C PHE A 580 22.20 -5.86 -19.18
N PHE A 581 21.67 -6.98 -19.67
CA PHE A 581 21.04 -8.01 -18.84
C PHE A 581 22.04 -8.73 -17.93
N ASN A 582 23.32 -8.76 -18.32
CA ASN A 582 24.39 -9.40 -17.56
C ASN A 582 25.05 -8.47 -16.51
N ARG A 583 24.96 -7.14 -16.65
CA ARG A 583 25.47 -6.19 -15.64
C ARG A 583 24.74 -6.30 -14.29
N GLY A 584 23.45 -6.61 -14.28
CA GLY A 584 22.66 -6.82 -13.06
C GLY A 584 23.04 -8.07 -12.24
N ARG A 585 23.63 -9.11 -12.87
CA ARG A 585 24.05 -10.34 -12.17
C ARG A 585 25.36 -10.20 -11.40
N ARG A 586 26.28 -9.32 -11.82
CA ARG A 586 27.58 -9.13 -11.14
C ARG A 586 27.48 -8.44 -9.79
N HIS A 587 26.52 -7.53 -9.58
CA HIS A 587 26.32 -6.91 -8.26
C HIS A 587 25.69 -7.84 -7.22
N ARG A 588 24.93 -8.87 -7.64
CA ARG A 588 24.37 -9.88 -6.72
C ARG A 588 25.38 -10.96 -6.30
N SER A 589 26.44 -11.22 -7.08
CA SER A 589 27.46 -12.23 -6.70
C SER A 589 28.55 -11.68 -5.78
N GLN A 590 28.82 -10.37 -5.78
CA GLN A 590 29.79 -9.77 -4.84
C GLN A 590 29.26 -9.64 -3.41
N ASN A 591 27.94 -9.60 -3.20
CA ASN A 591 27.34 -9.50 -1.86
C ASN A 591 27.05 -10.87 -1.19
N LYS A 592 27.45 -11.98 -1.82
CA LYS A 592 27.37 -13.35 -1.25
C LYS A 592 28.75 -13.94 -0.89
N GLY A 593 29.83 -13.16 -1.02
CA GLY A 593 31.20 -13.62 -0.81
C GLY A 593 31.89 -13.14 0.47
N ILE A 594 31.16 -12.57 1.45
CA ILE A 594 31.75 -12.19 2.75
C ILE A 594 30.84 -12.68 3.88
N ARG A 595 30.84 -13.99 4.11
CA ARG A 595 30.62 -14.60 5.43
C ARG A 595 30.89 -16.10 5.37
N ASN A 596 32.11 -16.47 5.74
CA ASN A 596 32.46 -17.57 6.64
C ASN A 596 33.88 -18.05 6.29
N GLU A 597 34.85 -17.54 7.03
CA GLU A 597 36.01 -18.31 7.51
C GLU A 597 36.69 -17.51 8.64
N ALA A 598 36.21 -17.73 9.85
CA ALA A 598 37.01 -17.68 11.07
C ALA A 598 37.31 -19.17 11.35
N THR A 599 38.49 -19.67 11.67
CA THR A 599 39.60 -19.17 12.49
C THR A 599 40.78 -20.13 12.30
N ALA A 600 42.02 -19.63 12.29
CA ALA A 600 43.16 -20.24 13.00
C ALA A 600 44.38 -19.30 12.96
N THR A 601 44.65 -18.69 14.11
CA THR A 601 45.97 -18.42 14.71
C THR A 601 47.21 -18.55 13.82
N ASP A 602 47.99 -17.48 13.67
CA ASP A 602 49.18 -17.26 14.53
C ASP A 602 49.75 -15.85 14.38
N GLY A 603 50.39 -15.36 15.44
CA GLY A 603 50.72 -13.96 15.64
C GLY A 603 51.96 -13.43 14.91
N ALA A 604 52.03 -12.10 14.82
CA ALA A 604 53.25 -11.32 15.05
C ALA A 604 52.93 -9.82 15.08
N VAL A 605 53.10 -9.25 16.27
CA VAL A 605 53.63 -7.92 16.61
C VAL A 605 54.22 -7.14 15.42
N PHE A 606 53.77 -5.89 15.19
CA PHE A 606 54.57 -4.67 15.43
C PHE A 606 53.77 -3.39 15.15
N SER A 607 53.98 -2.46 16.08
CA SER A 607 53.62 -1.04 16.16
C SER A 607 53.94 -0.21 14.91
N PHE A 608 53.05 0.72 14.54
CA PHE A 608 53.05 2.13 14.98
C PHE A 608 51.69 2.79 14.70
#